data_AF-A0A7W0UMZ7-F1
#
_entry.id   AF-A0A7W0UMZ7-F1
#
_cell.length_a   1.000
_cell.length_b   1.000
_cell.length_c   1.000
_cell.angle_alpha   90.00
_cell.angle_beta   90.00
_cell.angle_gamma   90.00
#
_symmetry.space_group_name_H-M   'P 1'
#
loop_
_entity.id
_entity.type
_entity.pdbx_description
1 polymer ?
#
loop_
_entity_poly.entity_id
_entity_poly.type
_entity_poly.pdbx_seq_one_letter_code
_entity_poly.pdbx_strand_id
1 'polypeptide(L)'
;MLTLWREETEAYCRDRGLPFRRDSTNSDTKRGLIRDEILPLLRRLHPGADENLLALAGERPRLPRALERTLAELLSSSAGTKTADLGTGIRAVREYDTVRLEGRVVFGPWRLESSFPGLAVRTRRPGDRLAGRRKKVQDLLVDAKVPRLERDAWPLVVSGEEVVAVPGVAEAPGWEGAVRAWKDVEQ
;
A
#
# COMPACT_ATOMS: atom_id res chain seq x y z
N MET A 1 14.95 -15.97 27.27
CA MET A 1 13.96 -14.96 27.67
C MET A 1 14.18 -13.72 26.81
N LEU A 2 13.56 -13.67 25.62
CA LEU A 2 13.77 -12.59 24.64
C LEU A 2 12.79 -11.40 24.80
N THR A 3 11.86 -11.49 25.75
CA THR A 3 10.75 -10.56 25.93
C THR A 3 10.73 -9.89 27.31
N LEU A 4 11.76 -10.11 28.12
CA LEU A 4 11.87 -9.55 29.47
C LEU A 4 13.05 -8.59 29.53
N TRP A 5 12.78 -7.38 30.01
CA TRP A 5 13.77 -6.34 30.21
C TRP A 5 14.62 -6.64 31.43
N ARG A 6 15.84 -6.09 31.46
CA ARG A 6 16.76 -6.28 32.59
C ARG A 6 16.17 -5.70 33.87
N GLU A 7 15.48 -4.58 33.75
CA GLU A 7 14.80 -3.91 34.85
C GLU A 7 13.72 -4.82 35.45
N GLU A 8 12.97 -5.54 34.62
CA GLU A 8 11.95 -6.50 35.05
C GLU A 8 12.59 -7.72 35.73
N THR A 9 13.73 -8.20 35.23
CA THR A 9 14.45 -9.32 35.85
C THR A 9 15.13 -8.92 37.16
N GLU A 10 15.72 -7.72 37.25
CA GLU A 10 16.29 -7.19 38.49
C GLU A 10 15.21 -6.89 39.53
N ALA A 11 14.05 -6.36 39.11
CA ALA A 11 12.89 -6.16 39.97
C ALA A 11 12.35 -7.49 40.51
N TYR A 12 12.20 -8.50 39.65
CA TYR A 12 11.77 -9.84 40.04
C TYR A 12 12.77 -10.51 41.01
N CYS A 13 14.08 -10.41 40.76
CA CYS A 13 15.08 -10.94 41.68
C CYS A 13 15.05 -10.25 43.04
N ARG A 14 14.85 -8.92 43.06
CA ARG A 14 14.73 -8.15 44.30
C ARG A 14 13.49 -8.55 45.09
N ASP A 15 12.34 -8.68 44.42
CA ASP A 15 11.08 -9.11 45.03
C ASP A 15 11.16 -10.54 45.60
N ARG A 16 11.88 -11.43 44.91
CA ARG A 16 12.07 -12.83 45.32
C ARG A 16 13.26 -13.04 46.27
N GLY A 17 13.99 -11.99 46.64
CA GLY A 17 15.19 -12.08 47.48
C GLY A 17 16.33 -12.90 46.87
N LEU A 18 16.38 -13.02 45.55
CA LEU A 18 17.36 -13.84 44.85
C LEU A 18 18.69 -13.08 44.72
N PRO A 19 19.82 -13.65 45.18
CA PRO A 19 21.12 -13.01 45.02
C PRO A 19 21.54 -13.07 43.55
N PHE A 20 21.88 -11.91 42.97
CA PHE A 20 22.45 -11.83 41.62
C PHE A 20 23.78 -11.07 41.64
N ARG A 21 24.73 -11.50 40.81
CA ARG A 21 26.02 -10.84 40.62
C ARG A 21 26.05 -10.14 39.26
N ARG A 22 26.54 -8.91 39.22
CA ARG A 22 26.81 -8.19 37.96
C ARG A 22 28.23 -8.55 37.51
N ASP A 23 28.35 -9.27 36.39
CA ASP A 23 29.65 -9.60 35.80
C ASP A 23 30.23 -8.35 35.10
N SER A 24 31.29 -7.79 35.70
CA SER A 24 32.01 -6.61 35.21
C SER A 24 32.83 -6.87 33.94
N THR A 25 33.04 -8.13 33.55
CA THR A 25 33.98 -8.54 32.49
C THR A 25 33.41 -8.37 31.07
N ASN A 26 32.24 -7.76 30.92
CA ASN A 26 31.56 -7.66 29.63
C ASN A 26 31.71 -6.30 28.93
N SER A 27 32.33 -5.29 29.56
CA SER A 27 32.48 -3.95 28.98
C SER A 27 33.32 -3.96 27.70
N ASP A 28 34.37 -4.77 27.64
CA ASP A 28 35.27 -4.86 26.48
C ASP A 28 34.80 -5.87 25.42
N THR A 29 33.54 -6.32 25.51
CA THR A 29 32.93 -7.19 24.51
C THR A 29 32.10 -6.37 23.53
N LYS A 30 31.94 -6.86 22.30
CA LYS A 30 30.99 -6.27 21.33
C LYS A 30 29.58 -6.10 21.92
N ARG A 31 29.19 -6.96 22.88
CA ARG A 31 27.92 -6.88 23.60
C ARG A 31 27.88 -5.80 24.69
N GLY A 32 29.02 -5.48 25.30
CA GLY A 32 29.17 -4.34 26.22
C GLY A 32 29.03 -3.03 25.47
N LEU A 33 29.82 -2.84 24.40
CA LEU A 33 29.78 -1.65 23.53
C LEU A 33 28.35 -1.35 23.01
N ILE A 34 27.65 -2.37 22.52
CA ILE A 34 26.26 -2.19 22.04
C ILE A 34 25.35 -1.69 23.16
N ARG A 35 25.51 -2.21 24.37
CA ARG A 35 24.65 -1.89 25.51
C ARG A 35 24.94 -0.52 26.09
N ASP A 36 26.20 -0.21 26.27
CA ASP A 36 26.64 0.92 27.06
C ASP A 36 26.75 2.20 26.20
N GLU A 37 26.96 2.06 24.90
CA GLU A 37 27.11 3.20 23.97
C GLU A 37 26.03 3.26 22.89
N ILE A 38 25.82 2.17 22.14
CA ILE A 38 24.98 2.21 20.92
C ILE A 38 23.48 2.28 21.26
N LEU A 39 22.98 1.46 22.18
CA LEU A 39 21.56 1.46 22.57
C LEU A 39 21.09 2.81 23.13
N PRO A 40 21.84 3.48 24.04
CA PRO A 40 21.48 4.82 24.48
C PRO A 40 21.37 5.84 23.34
N LEU A 41 22.25 5.78 22.34
CA LEU A 41 22.18 6.67 21.17
C LEU A 41 20.94 6.39 20.32
N LEU A 42 20.57 5.13 20.12
CA LEU A 42 19.35 4.78 19.39
C LEU A 42 18.08 5.26 20.10
N ARG A 43 18.02 5.17 21.43
CA ARG A 43 16.90 5.69 22.23
C ARG A 43 16.77 7.21 22.17
N ARG A 44 17.90 7.93 22.06
CA ARG A 44 17.90 9.38 21.85
C ARG A 44 17.36 9.77 20.47
N LEU A 45 17.60 8.94 19.46
CA LEU A 45 17.13 9.18 18.10
C LEU A 45 15.62 8.93 17.95
N HIS A 46 15.06 7.96 18.66
CA HIS A 46 13.64 7.62 18.51
C HIS A 46 13.04 7.02 19.79
N PRO A 47 11.86 7.49 20.25
CA PRO A 47 11.23 7.02 21.49
C PRO A 47 10.82 5.54 21.44
N GLY A 48 10.53 5.00 20.25
CA GLY A 48 10.21 3.58 20.04
C GLY A 48 11.40 2.68 19.67
N ALA A 49 12.65 3.09 19.93
CA ALA A 49 13.83 2.34 19.49
C ALA A 49 13.86 0.87 19.99
N ASP A 50 13.51 0.68 21.25
CA ASP A 50 13.46 -0.62 21.92
C ASP A 50 12.41 -1.56 21.30
N GLU A 51 11.19 -1.06 21.05
CA GLU A 51 10.12 -1.81 20.38
C GLU A 51 10.46 -2.14 18.93
N ASN A 52 11.09 -1.20 18.20
CA ASN A 52 11.54 -1.41 16.83
C ASN A 52 12.63 -2.49 16.75
N LEU A 53 13.59 -2.49 17.67
CA LEU A 53 14.63 -3.52 17.75
C LEU A 53 14.05 -4.89 18.08
N LEU A 54 13.07 -4.95 18.99
CA LEU A 54 12.36 -6.19 19.31
C LEU A 54 11.55 -6.69 18.11
N ALA A 55 10.87 -5.79 17.39
CA ALA A 55 10.14 -6.13 16.17
C ALA A 55 11.04 -6.68 15.05
N LEU A 56 12.29 -6.20 14.95
CA LEU A 56 13.30 -6.73 14.01
C LEU A 56 13.85 -8.11 14.41
N ALA A 57 13.84 -8.43 15.70
CA ALA A 57 14.34 -9.68 16.27
C ALA A 57 13.31 -10.82 16.24
N GLY A 58 12.00 -10.51 16.15
CA GLY A 58 10.96 -11.52 15.96
C GLY A 58 11.01 -12.16 14.55
N GLU A 59 10.65 -13.45 14.45
CA GLU A 59 10.39 -14.14 13.18
C GLU A 59 9.17 -13.53 12.49
N ARG A 60 9.32 -12.34 11.93
CA ARG A 60 8.45 -11.87 10.87
C ARG A 60 9.08 -12.29 9.55
N PRO A 61 8.26 -12.65 8.53
CA PRO A 61 8.78 -12.77 7.18
C PRO A 61 9.42 -11.43 6.82
N ARG A 62 10.75 -11.42 6.75
CA ARG A 62 11.48 -10.27 6.27
C ARG A 62 11.16 -10.16 4.80
N LEU A 63 10.62 -9.02 4.41
CA LEU A 63 10.47 -8.71 2.99
C LEU A 63 11.86 -8.86 2.35
N PRO A 64 11.96 -9.44 1.14
CA PRO A 64 13.20 -9.39 0.40
C PRO A 64 13.76 -7.97 0.40
N ARG A 65 15.07 -7.80 0.63
CA ARG A 65 15.67 -6.46 0.82
C ARG A 65 15.35 -5.47 -0.29
N ALA A 66 15.20 -5.97 -1.52
CA ALA A 66 14.76 -5.17 -2.66
C ALA A 66 13.34 -4.63 -2.45
N LEU A 67 12.40 -5.48 -2.04
CA LEU A 67 11.01 -5.13 -1.79
C LEU A 67 10.86 -4.14 -0.62
N GLU A 68 11.60 -4.37 0.46
CA GLU A 68 11.62 -3.49 1.64
C GLU A 68 12.10 -2.08 1.29
N ARG A 69 13.18 -1.97 0.51
CA ARG A 69 13.72 -0.69 0.05
C ARG A 69 12.73 0.06 -0.84
N THR A 70 12.12 -0.63 -1.81
CA THR A 70 11.15 -0.03 -2.73
C THR A 70 9.91 0.49 -1.98
N LEU A 71 9.44 -0.23 -0.95
CA LEU A 71 8.33 0.20 -0.11
C LEU A 71 8.72 1.39 0.79
N ALA A 72 9.91 1.37 1.40
CA ALA A 72 10.39 2.47 2.22
C ALA A 72 10.56 3.76 1.39
N GLU A 73 11.08 3.66 0.17
CA GLU A 73 11.18 4.79 -0.78
C GLU A 73 9.79 5.30 -1.21
N LEU A 74 8.80 4.41 -1.36
CA LEU A 74 7.41 4.76 -1.67
C LEU A 74 6.74 5.52 -0.51
N LEU A 75 6.90 5.03 0.72
CA LEU A 75 6.23 5.54 1.93
C LEU A 75 6.86 6.83 2.47
N SER A 76 8.17 7.02 2.31
CA SER A 76 8.90 8.22 2.76
C SER A 76 8.70 9.44 1.86
N SER A 77 8.03 9.28 0.71
CA SER A 77 7.77 10.38 -0.22
C SER A 77 6.57 11.22 0.23
N SER A 78 6.81 12.51 0.51
CA SER A 78 5.80 13.48 0.94
C SER A 78 5.19 14.30 -0.20
N ALA A 79 5.66 14.15 -1.45
CA ALA A 79 5.16 14.87 -2.61
C ALA A 79 4.63 13.93 -3.70
N GLY A 80 3.36 14.13 -4.10
CA GLY A 80 2.77 13.55 -5.31
C GLY A 80 2.52 12.05 -5.31
N THR A 81 2.16 11.55 -6.50
CA THR A 81 1.92 10.14 -6.81
C THR A 81 3.25 9.41 -7.01
N LYS A 82 3.51 8.36 -6.22
CA LYS A 82 4.73 7.55 -6.34
C LYS A 82 4.37 6.09 -6.62
N THR A 83 5.18 5.42 -7.42
CA THR A 83 4.93 4.06 -7.93
C THR A 83 6.17 3.19 -7.72
N ALA A 84 5.94 1.94 -7.34
CA ALA A 84 6.96 0.97 -6.97
C ALA A 84 6.55 -0.43 -7.48
N ASP A 85 7.43 -1.10 -8.20
CA ASP A 85 7.26 -2.52 -8.53
C ASP A 85 7.74 -3.36 -7.35
N LEU A 86 6.85 -4.20 -6.83
CA LEU A 86 7.08 -5.07 -5.67
C LEU A 86 7.50 -6.50 -6.09
N GLY A 87 7.63 -6.75 -7.40
CA GLY A 87 7.93 -8.07 -7.95
C GLY A 87 6.69 -8.96 -8.10
N THR A 88 6.84 -10.07 -8.84
CA THR A 88 5.75 -11.03 -9.14
C THR A 88 4.51 -10.42 -9.80
N GLY A 89 4.67 -9.28 -10.48
CA GLY A 89 3.57 -8.56 -11.13
C GLY A 89 2.75 -7.66 -10.20
N ILE A 90 3.22 -7.41 -8.97
CA ILE A 90 2.54 -6.54 -8.00
C ILE A 90 3.16 -5.14 -8.08
N ARG A 91 2.37 -4.12 -8.40
CA ARG A 91 2.80 -2.71 -8.41
C ARG A 91 2.08 -1.92 -7.34
N ALA A 92 2.82 -1.34 -6.39
CA ALA A 92 2.29 -0.45 -5.37
C ALA A 92 2.28 1.00 -5.86
N VAL A 93 1.11 1.63 -5.78
CA VAL A 93 0.87 3.02 -6.13
C VAL A 93 0.33 3.73 -4.89
N ARG A 94 0.97 4.84 -4.49
CA ARG A 94 0.44 5.73 -3.46
C ARG A 94 -0.16 6.94 -4.17
N GLU A 95 -1.49 6.96 -4.29
CA GLU A 95 -2.26 8.05 -4.91
C GLU A 95 -3.61 8.17 -4.19
N TYR A 96 -4.07 9.40 -3.92
CA TYR A 96 -5.18 9.64 -2.99
C TYR A 96 -6.55 9.13 -3.44
N ASP A 97 -6.81 8.77 -4.72
CA ASP A 97 -8.14 8.30 -5.18
C ASP A 97 -8.12 7.50 -6.53
N THR A 98 -7.06 6.79 -6.91
CA THR A 98 -6.98 6.15 -8.27
C THR A 98 -6.31 4.77 -8.26
N VAL A 99 -6.86 3.83 -9.04
CA VAL A 99 -6.34 2.45 -9.19
C VAL A 99 -5.88 2.23 -10.64
N ARG A 100 -4.69 1.66 -10.86
CA ARG A 100 -4.19 1.33 -12.21
C ARG A 100 -4.65 -0.06 -12.68
N LEU A 101 -4.96 -0.18 -13.97
CA LEU A 101 -5.33 -1.41 -14.68
C LEU A 101 -4.07 -2.09 -15.23
N GLU A 102 -3.42 -2.90 -14.39
CA GLU A 102 -2.39 -3.87 -14.84
C GLU A 102 -2.84 -5.26 -14.38
N GLY A 103 -3.39 -6.05 -15.30
CA GLY A 103 -4.04 -7.33 -14.98
C GLY A 103 -5.51 -7.19 -14.58
N ARG A 104 -5.96 -7.96 -13.58
CA ARG A 104 -7.35 -7.93 -13.07
C ARG A 104 -7.49 -6.90 -11.94
N VAL A 105 -8.38 -5.93 -12.13
CA VAL A 105 -8.75 -4.90 -11.15
C VAL A 105 -10.17 -5.14 -10.63
N VAL A 106 -10.39 -4.94 -9.33
CA VAL A 106 -11.72 -4.95 -8.70
C VAL A 106 -12.09 -3.51 -8.33
N PHE A 107 -13.29 -3.08 -8.71
CA PHE A 107 -13.81 -1.72 -8.47
C PHE A 107 -15.28 -1.79 -8.04
N GLY A 108 -15.53 -1.84 -6.72
CA GLY A 108 -16.85 -2.18 -6.20
C GLY A 108 -17.30 -3.56 -6.70
N PRO A 109 -18.51 -3.71 -7.27
CA PRO A 109 -18.98 -4.98 -7.84
C PRO A 109 -18.34 -5.32 -9.20
N TRP A 110 -17.45 -4.47 -9.72
CA TRP A 110 -16.86 -4.66 -11.03
C TRP A 110 -15.53 -5.39 -10.96
N ARG A 111 -15.32 -6.30 -11.91
CA ARG A 111 -14.01 -6.82 -12.27
C ARG A 111 -13.65 -6.31 -13.66
N LEU A 112 -12.44 -5.77 -13.81
CA LEU A 112 -11.94 -5.24 -15.07
C LEU A 112 -10.60 -5.90 -15.39
N GLU A 113 -10.37 -6.23 -16.65
CA GLU A 113 -9.11 -6.77 -17.16
C GLU A 113 -8.70 -6.02 -18.42
N SER A 114 -7.41 -5.73 -18.53
CA SER A 114 -6.84 -5.13 -19.73
C SER A 114 -5.45 -5.66 -20.03
N SER A 115 -5.17 -5.82 -21.32
CA SER A 115 -3.82 -6.05 -21.85
C SER A 115 -3.12 -4.75 -22.28
N PHE A 116 -3.80 -3.60 -22.17
CA PHE A 116 -3.26 -2.30 -22.56
C PHE A 116 -2.53 -1.65 -21.37
N PRO A 117 -1.25 -1.28 -21.54
CA PRO A 117 -0.51 -0.63 -20.47
C PRO A 117 -1.00 0.80 -20.24
N GLY A 118 -0.85 1.29 -19.01
CA GLY A 118 -1.08 2.70 -18.68
C GLY A 118 -2.53 3.10 -18.47
N LEU A 119 -3.45 2.14 -18.41
CA LEU A 119 -4.84 2.40 -18.06
C LEU A 119 -5.03 2.55 -16.55
N ALA A 120 -6.00 3.36 -16.15
CA ALA A 120 -6.46 3.48 -14.77
C ALA A 120 -7.98 3.43 -14.68
N VAL A 121 -8.50 3.06 -13.52
CA VAL A 121 -9.93 3.05 -13.20
C VAL A 121 -10.18 4.07 -12.10
N ARG A 122 -11.19 4.90 -12.32
CA ARG A 122 -11.68 5.87 -11.32
C ARG A 122 -13.19 6.07 -11.44
N THR A 123 -13.79 6.73 -10.46
CA THR A 123 -15.17 7.22 -10.56
C THR A 123 -15.26 8.43 -11.49
N ARG A 124 -16.50 8.75 -11.89
CA ARG A 124 -16.78 9.93 -12.71
C ARG A 124 -16.46 11.24 -11.98
N ARG A 125 -15.98 12.22 -12.73
CA ARG A 125 -15.79 13.61 -12.31
C ARG A 125 -16.74 14.53 -13.11
N PRO A 126 -17.20 15.64 -12.53
CA PRO A 126 -18.00 16.62 -13.27
C PRO A 126 -17.27 17.08 -14.54
N GLY A 127 -17.94 16.97 -15.69
CA GLY A 127 -17.36 17.38 -16.97
C GLY A 127 -16.66 16.27 -17.76
N ASP A 128 -16.54 15.05 -17.21
CA ASP A 128 -15.97 13.90 -17.94
C ASP A 128 -16.67 13.67 -19.29
N ARG A 129 -15.85 13.42 -20.32
CA ARG A 129 -16.27 13.12 -21.69
C ARG A 129 -15.49 11.92 -22.21
N LEU A 130 -16.12 11.13 -23.06
CA LEU A 130 -15.46 10.01 -23.72
C LEU A 130 -14.47 10.54 -24.77
N ALA A 131 -13.23 10.05 -24.73
CA ALA A 131 -12.16 10.42 -25.64
C ALA A 131 -12.59 10.28 -27.11
N GLY A 132 -12.16 11.21 -27.95
CA GLY A 132 -12.57 11.25 -29.36
C GLY A 132 -14.06 11.52 -29.61
N ARG A 133 -14.89 11.72 -28.58
CA ARG A 133 -16.33 12.05 -28.71
C ARG A 133 -16.68 13.33 -27.95
N ARG A 134 -17.74 14.00 -28.40
CA ARG A 134 -18.25 15.22 -27.73
C ARG A 134 -19.17 14.95 -26.53
N LYS A 135 -19.66 13.71 -26.38
CA LYS A 135 -20.71 13.34 -25.43
C LYS A 135 -20.18 13.20 -24.00
N LYS A 136 -20.92 13.74 -23.02
CA LYS A 136 -20.55 13.64 -21.61
C LYS A 136 -20.80 12.22 -21.10
N VAL A 137 -19.97 11.77 -20.17
CA VAL A 137 -20.14 10.47 -19.50
C VAL A 137 -21.48 10.40 -18.77
N GLN A 138 -21.93 11.50 -18.18
CA GLN A 138 -23.25 11.58 -17.56
C GLN A 138 -24.39 11.22 -18.54
N ASP A 139 -24.33 11.75 -19.75
CA ASP A 139 -25.35 11.49 -20.78
C ASP A 139 -25.28 10.04 -21.26
N LEU A 140 -24.06 9.48 -21.39
CA LEU A 140 -23.86 8.07 -21.71
C LEU A 140 -24.50 7.13 -20.67
N LEU A 141 -24.32 7.42 -19.39
CA LEU A 141 -24.91 6.63 -18.30
C LEU A 141 -26.44 6.78 -18.23
N VAL A 142 -26.96 7.97 -18.56
CA VAL A 142 -28.41 8.22 -18.66
C VAL A 142 -29.02 7.38 -19.78
N ASP A 143 -28.41 7.40 -20.96
CA ASP A 143 -28.93 6.70 -22.14
C ASP A 143 -28.85 5.17 -21.98
N ALA A 144 -27.81 4.68 -21.31
CA ALA A 144 -27.69 3.29 -20.89
C ALA A 144 -28.62 2.91 -19.73
N LYS A 145 -29.45 3.86 -19.26
CA LYS A 145 -30.43 3.67 -18.16
C LYS A 145 -29.80 3.20 -16.85
N VAL A 146 -28.54 3.57 -16.59
CA VAL A 146 -27.87 3.25 -15.32
C VAL A 146 -28.61 3.96 -14.18
N PRO A 147 -28.98 3.27 -13.07
CA PRO A 147 -29.64 3.90 -11.93
C PRO A 147 -28.79 5.00 -11.30
N ARG A 148 -29.41 6.12 -10.86
CA ARG A 148 -28.69 7.30 -10.37
C ARG A 148 -27.71 7.00 -9.23
N LEU A 149 -28.09 6.11 -8.30
CA LEU A 149 -27.28 5.67 -7.17
C LEU A 149 -25.98 4.96 -7.61
N GLU A 150 -26.01 4.26 -8.75
CA GLU A 150 -24.84 3.54 -9.25
C GLU A 150 -23.92 4.42 -10.10
N ARG A 151 -24.41 5.54 -10.63
CA ARG A 151 -23.65 6.35 -11.59
C ARG A 151 -22.39 6.98 -10.98
N ASP A 152 -22.44 7.34 -9.69
CA ASP A 152 -21.28 7.94 -8.99
C ASP A 152 -20.20 6.89 -8.68
N ALA A 153 -20.61 5.63 -8.46
CA ALA A 153 -19.72 4.52 -8.22
C ALA A 153 -19.34 3.74 -9.51
N TRP A 154 -19.85 4.15 -10.67
CA TRP A 154 -19.60 3.46 -11.93
C TRP A 154 -18.12 3.61 -12.32
N PRO A 155 -17.41 2.51 -12.64
CA PRO A 155 -16.02 2.59 -13.04
C PRO A 155 -15.90 3.31 -14.39
N LEU A 156 -14.93 4.22 -14.50
CA LEU A 156 -14.47 4.77 -15.77
C LEU A 156 -13.02 4.36 -15.98
N VAL A 157 -12.71 3.87 -17.18
CA VAL A 157 -11.35 3.56 -17.58
C VAL A 157 -10.76 4.79 -18.26
N VAL A 158 -9.60 5.22 -17.78
CA VAL A 158 -8.88 6.40 -18.27
C VAL A 158 -7.48 6.06 -18.74
N SER A 159 -7.03 6.76 -19.77
CA SER A 159 -5.63 6.81 -20.20
C SER A 159 -5.13 8.23 -19.97
N GLY A 160 -4.27 8.42 -18.96
CA GLY A 160 -3.95 9.76 -18.47
C GLY A 160 -5.19 10.47 -17.92
N GLU A 161 -5.57 11.60 -18.52
CA GLU A 161 -6.76 12.37 -18.12
C GLU A 161 -8.02 12.02 -18.94
N GLU A 162 -7.87 11.31 -20.05
CA GLU A 162 -8.97 11.04 -20.98
C GLU A 162 -9.73 9.77 -20.62
N VAL A 163 -11.07 9.83 -20.66
CA VAL A 163 -11.92 8.64 -20.46
C VAL A 163 -11.97 7.83 -21.74
N VAL A 164 -11.37 6.64 -21.73
CA VAL A 164 -11.27 5.77 -22.90
C VAL A 164 -12.34 4.68 -22.94
N ALA A 165 -12.87 4.28 -21.78
CA ALA A 165 -14.00 3.34 -21.74
C ALA A 165 -14.91 3.57 -20.54
N VAL A 166 -16.20 3.34 -20.77
CA VAL A 166 -17.26 3.25 -19.77
C VAL A 166 -17.81 1.82 -19.86
N PRO A 167 -17.36 0.91 -18.98
CA PRO A 167 -17.77 -0.50 -18.97
C PRO A 167 -19.27 -0.70 -19.15
N GLY A 168 -19.64 -1.56 -20.11
CA GLY A 168 -21.02 -1.90 -20.45
C GLY A 168 -21.82 -0.79 -21.16
N VAL A 169 -21.20 0.36 -21.47
CA VAL A 169 -21.89 1.54 -22.02
C VAL A 169 -21.25 2.02 -23.32
N ALA A 170 -19.95 2.31 -23.32
CA ALA A 170 -19.27 2.85 -24.49
C ALA A 170 -17.75 2.72 -24.41
N GLU A 171 -17.11 2.58 -25.56
CA GLU A 171 -15.65 2.66 -25.73
C GLU A 171 -15.31 3.81 -26.68
N ALA A 172 -14.20 4.49 -26.41
CA ALA A 172 -13.67 5.52 -27.27
C ALA A 172 -13.14 4.92 -28.59
N PRO A 173 -13.23 5.65 -29.71
CA PRO A 173 -12.64 5.20 -30.97
C PRO A 173 -11.14 4.89 -30.81
N GLY A 174 -10.68 3.75 -31.30
CA GLY A 174 -9.29 3.30 -31.18
C GLY A 174 -8.96 2.57 -29.87
N TRP A 175 -9.94 2.40 -28.99
CA TRP A 175 -9.83 1.64 -27.73
C TRP A 175 -10.76 0.41 -27.71
N GLU A 176 -11.18 -0.06 -28.88
CA GLU A 176 -12.09 -1.19 -29.02
C GLU A 176 -11.49 -2.47 -28.41
N GLY A 177 -12.21 -3.06 -27.45
CA GLY A 177 -11.76 -4.25 -26.73
C GLY A 177 -10.59 -4.01 -25.78
N ALA A 178 -10.25 -2.74 -25.49
CA ALA A 178 -9.13 -2.42 -24.60
C ALA A 178 -9.36 -2.88 -23.16
N VAL A 179 -10.62 -2.97 -22.71
CA VAL A 179 -10.97 -3.44 -21.37
C VAL A 179 -12.11 -4.43 -21.43
N ARG A 180 -11.94 -5.58 -20.78
CA ARG A 180 -13.05 -6.49 -20.47
C ARG A 180 -13.54 -6.20 -19.08
N ALA A 181 -14.85 -6.11 -18.90
CA ALA A 181 -15.45 -5.82 -17.61
C ALA A 181 -16.65 -6.72 -17.33
N TRP A 182 -16.77 -7.13 -16.07
CA TRP A 182 -17.87 -7.94 -15.55
C TRP A 182 -18.40 -7.26 -14.29
N LYS A 183 -19.72 -7.21 -14.13
CA LYS A 183 -20.35 -6.79 -12.89
C LYS A 183 -20.84 -8.04 -12.18
N ASP A 184 -20.35 -8.28 -10.97
CA ASP A 184 -20.91 -9.32 -10.10
C ASP A 184 -22.33 -8.91 -9.74
N VAL A 185 -23.28 -9.73 -10.15
CA VAL A 185 -24.68 -9.60 -9.74
C VAL A 185 -24.77 -10.36 -8.43
N GLU A 186 -25.04 -9.67 -7.32
CA GLU A 186 -25.42 -10.34 -6.07
C GLU A 186 -26.61 -11.27 -6.40
N GLN A 187 -26.44 -12.56 -6.10
CA GLN A 187 -27.54 -13.54 -6.08
C GLN A 187 -28.45 -13.26 -4.89
#